data_AF-A0A3S2YNY5-F1
#
_entry.id   AF-A0A3S2YNY5-F1
#
_cell.length_a   1.000
_cell.length_b   1.000
_cell.length_c   1.000
_cell.angle_alpha   90.00
_cell.angle_beta   90.00
_cell.angle_gamma   90.00
#
_symmetry.space_group_name_H-M   'P 1'
#
loop_
_entity.id
_entity.type
_entity.pdbx_description
1 polymer ?
#
loop_
_entity_poly.entity_id
_entity_poly.type
_entity_poly.pdbx_seq_one_letter_code
_entity_poly.pdbx_strand_id
1 'polypeptide(L)'
;MITGAGRVGRGEAATGPSDSGGQAVLAESFLLLEPWWALRTGSVPYWAFFGTETSRAGLEAYLDATTPYDEIRILLFNHGTDSIGLAGAQDWQRTAARARKVGVLTGVDATAYPRDFASFVRSHRELSKIRTRYPLALPLDAANAAAALAVRKEITWRPAI
;
A
#
# COMPACT_ATOMS: atom_id res chain seq x y z
N MET A 1 -17.21 -33.37 -38.43
CA MET A 1 -16.90 -32.16 -39.22
C MET A 1 -18.16 -31.29 -39.27
N ILE A 2 -18.37 -30.45 -38.26
CA ILE A 2 -19.29 -29.29 -38.29
C ILE A 2 -18.65 -28.22 -37.40
N THR A 3 -18.47 -27.05 -37.99
CA THR A 3 -17.86 -25.82 -37.50
C THR A 3 -18.75 -25.12 -36.49
N GLY A 4 -18.22 -24.79 -35.31
CA GLY A 4 -18.86 -23.94 -34.31
C GLY A 4 -18.19 -22.57 -34.26
N ALA A 5 -18.86 -21.55 -34.78
CA ALA A 5 -18.46 -20.15 -34.69
C ALA A 5 -18.74 -19.62 -33.28
N GLY A 6 -17.69 -19.48 -32.47
CA GLY A 6 -17.71 -18.78 -31.19
C GLY A 6 -17.32 -17.31 -31.39
N ARG A 7 -18.25 -16.40 -31.12
CA ARG A 7 -18.08 -14.93 -31.13
C ARG A 7 -16.77 -14.50 -30.48
N VAL A 8 -15.99 -13.72 -31.22
CA VAL A 8 -14.90 -12.88 -30.71
C VAL A 8 -15.51 -11.84 -29.77
N GLY A 9 -15.42 -12.08 -28.47
CA GLY A 9 -15.61 -11.05 -27.46
C GLY A 9 -14.53 -9.99 -27.67
N ARG A 10 -14.93 -8.78 -28.06
CA ARG A 10 -14.06 -7.61 -28.06
C ARG A 10 -13.39 -7.53 -26.69
N GLY A 11 -12.07 -7.47 -26.68
CA GLY A 11 -11.30 -7.17 -25.48
C GLY A 11 -11.80 -5.86 -24.90
N GLU A 12 -12.58 -5.98 -23.83
CA GLU A 12 -12.83 -4.89 -22.91
C GLU A 12 -11.47 -4.59 -22.31
N ALA A 13 -10.85 -3.51 -22.81
CA ALA A 13 -9.65 -2.96 -22.22
C ALA A 13 -9.97 -2.79 -20.73
N ALA A 14 -9.20 -3.45 -19.87
CA ALA A 14 -9.25 -3.22 -18.45
C ALA A 14 -8.90 -1.74 -18.25
N THR A 15 -9.94 -0.91 -18.24
CA THR A 15 -9.89 0.44 -17.72
C THR A 15 -9.26 0.30 -16.34
N GLY A 16 -8.05 0.83 -16.17
CA GLY A 16 -7.47 1.02 -14.86
C GLY A 16 -8.51 1.68 -13.96
N PRO A 17 -8.48 1.42 -12.64
CA PRO A 17 -9.56 1.77 -11.74
C PRO A 17 -10.01 3.21 -11.99
N SER A 18 -11.25 3.33 -12.43
CA SER A 18 -11.90 4.57 -12.81
C SER A 18 -11.90 5.52 -11.62
N ASP A 19 -11.30 6.69 -11.86
CA ASP A 19 -11.34 7.90 -11.05
C ASP A 19 -12.74 8.14 -10.45
N SER A 20 -12.92 7.83 -9.16
CA SER A 20 -14.10 8.19 -8.34
C SER A 20 -13.99 7.77 -6.85
N GLY A 21 -13.02 6.95 -6.47
CA GLY A 21 -12.70 6.66 -5.06
C GLY A 21 -11.53 7.52 -4.59
N GLY A 22 -11.71 8.25 -3.49
CA GLY A 22 -10.61 9.01 -2.86
C GLY A 22 -9.36 8.16 -2.72
N GLN A 23 -8.25 8.58 -3.34
CA GLN A 23 -7.02 7.82 -3.31
C GLN A 23 -6.53 7.75 -1.84
N ALA A 24 -6.19 6.55 -1.38
CA ALA A 24 -5.65 6.29 -0.05
C ALA A 24 -4.21 5.79 -0.17
N VAL A 25 -3.34 6.20 0.76
CA VAL A 25 -2.00 5.64 0.93
C VAL A 25 -1.93 4.92 2.28
N LEU A 26 -1.35 3.72 2.26
CA LEU A 26 -1.01 2.96 3.45
C LEU A 26 0.53 2.94 3.57
N ALA A 27 1.05 3.76 4.47
CA ALA A 27 2.47 3.81 4.76
C ALA A 27 2.80 2.86 5.92
N GLU A 28 3.81 2.03 5.74
CA GLU A 28 4.27 1.07 6.76
C GLU A 28 5.75 1.32 7.01
N SER A 29 6.11 1.60 8.25
CA SER A 29 7.48 1.95 8.63
C SER A 29 8.39 0.73 8.87
N PHE A 30 7.96 -0.44 8.40
CA PHE A 30 8.75 -1.66 8.29
C PHE A 30 8.14 -2.52 7.17
N LEU A 31 8.97 -3.34 6.53
CA LEU A 31 8.53 -4.17 5.41
C LEU A 31 7.36 -5.08 5.82
N LEU A 32 6.22 -4.89 5.16
CA LEU A 32 5.09 -5.81 5.07
C LEU A 32 4.39 -6.12 6.41
N LEU A 33 4.00 -5.09 7.16
CA LEU A 33 3.12 -5.26 8.32
C LEU A 33 1.73 -5.73 7.89
N GLU A 34 1.12 -5.07 6.91
CA GLU A 34 -0.26 -5.34 6.47
C GLU A 34 -0.46 -5.26 4.94
N PRO A 35 0.36 -5.96 4.12
CA PRO A 35 0.27 -5.88 2.66
C PRO A 35 -1.08 -6.39 2.12
N TRP A 36 -1.70 -7.32 2.84
CA TRP A 36 -3.03 -7.82 2.49
C TRP A 36 -4.09 -6.72 2.56
N TRP A 37 -4.05 -5.87 3.58
CA TRP A 37 -5.00 -4.76 3.72
C TRP A 37 -4.71 -3.63 2.74
N ALA A 38 -3.45 -3.38 2.38
CA ALA A 38 -3.11 -2.44 1.30
C ALA A 38 -3.86 -2.83 0.01
N LEU A 39 -3.73 -4.09 -0.41
CA LEU A 39 -4.40 -4.62 -1.59
C LEU A 39 -5.93 -4.65 -1.42
N ARG A 40 -6.41 -5.12 -0.27
CA ARG A 40 -7.85 -5.26 -0.03
C ARG A 40 -8.60 -3.95 0.01
N THR A 41 -7.94 -2.86 0.39
CA THR A 41 -8.55 -1.52 0.43
C THR A 41 -8.26 -0.70 -0.82
N GLY A 42 -7.44 -1.23 -1.75
CA GLY A 42 -6.98 -0.49 -2.92
C GLY A 42 -6.07 0.69 -2.55
N SER A 43 -5.43 0.64 -1.39
CA SER A 43 -4.50 1.68 -0.95
C SER A 43 -3.19 1.56 -1.72
N VAL A 44 -2.60 2.70 -2.08
CA VAL A 44 -1.23 2.76 -2.60
C VAL A 44 -0.27 2.39 -1.46
N PRO A 45 0.52 1.31 -1.58
CA PRO A 45 1.46 0.93 -0.54
C PRO A 45 2.69 1.84 -0.58
N TYR A 46 3.12 2.33 0.59
CA TYR A 46 4.44 2.91 0.80
C TYR A 46 5.15 2.10 1.88
N TRP A 47 6.17 1.32 1.50
CA TRP A 47 6.90 0.48 2.44
C TRP A 47 8.29 1.05 2.68
N ALA A 48 8.55 1.42 3.94
CA ALA A 48 9.87 1.79 4.39
C ALA A 48 10.52 0.64 5.16
N PHE A 49 11.85 0.62 5.18
CA PHE A 49 12.61 -0.40 5.89
C PHE A 49 12.54 -0.22 7.42
N PHE A 50 12.59 1.01 7.90
CA PHE A 50 12.45 1.37 9.32
C PHE A 50 11.75 2.73 9.48
N GLY A 51 11.18 2.97 10.67
CA GLY A 51 10.55 4.25 11.08
C GLY A 51 11.52 5.40 11.34
N THR A 52 12.57 5.53 10.53
CA THR A 52 13.55 6.61 10.64
C THR A 52 13.04 7.91 10.03
N GLU A 53 13.70 9.00 10.40
CA GLU A 53 13.48 10.31 9.82
C GLU A 53 13.74 10.34 8.31
N THR A 54 14.75 9.61 7.83
CA THR A 54 14.99 9.46 6.38
C THR A 54 13.80 8.81 5.67
N SER A 55 13.21 7.76 6.26
CA SER A 55 12.04 7.10 5.68
C SER A 55 10.81 8.00 5.67
N ARG A 56 10.64 8.81 6.72
CA ARG A 56 9.57 9.82 6.84
C ARG A 56 9.73 10.91 5.80
N ALA A 57 10.93 11.46 5.65
CA ALA A 57 11.25 12.46 4.64
C ALA A 57 11.03 11.92 3.21
N GLY A 58 11.36 10.64 2.96
CA GLY A 58 11.03 9.99 1.69
C GLY A 58 9.53 9.93 1.41
N LEU A 59 8.71 9.65 2.43
CA LEU A 59 7.26 9.69 2.30
C LEU A 59 6.77 11.11 2.02
N GLU A 60 7.31 12.11 2.70
CA GLU A 60 6.96 13.51 2.46
C GLU A 60 7.28 13.97 1.05
N ALA A 61 8.47 13.64 0.54
CA ALA A 61 8.87 13.94 -0.83
C ALA A 61 7.97 13.24 -1.85
N TYR A 62 7.56 11.99 -1.57
CA TYR A 62 6.58 11.28 -2.40
C TYR A 62 5.20 11.98 -2.40
N LEU A 63 4.72 12.41 -1.23
CA LEU A 63 3.46 13.14 -1.11
C LEU A 63 3.52 14.53 -1.76
N ASP A 64 4.69 15.18 -1.80
CA ASP A 64 4.89 16.46 -2.50
C ASP A 64 4.83 16.29 -4.03
N ALA A 65 5.26 15.13 -4.54
CA ALA A 65 5.31 14.83 -5.97
C ALA A 65 4.00 14.25 -6.53
N THR A 66 2.97 14.06 -5.70
CA THR A 66 1.71 13.41 -6.08
C THR A 66 0.50 14.31 -5.85
N THR A 67 -0.63 13.96 -6.50
CA THR A 67 -1.91 14.61 -6.17
C THR A 67 -2.26 14.28 -4.71
N PRO A 68 -2.79 15.23 -3.91
CA PRO A 68 -3.08 14.96 -2.51
C PRO A 68 -4.00 13.74 -2.33
N TYR A 69 -3.72 12.94 -1.31
CA TYR A 69 -4.52 11.77 -0.96
C TYR A 69 -5.73 12.19 -0.09
N ASP A 70 -6.86 11.51 -0.26
CA ASP A 70 -8.00 11.68 0.66
C ASP A 70 -7.70 11.07 2.03
N GLU A 71 -6.93 9.98 2.03
CA GLU A 71 -6.62 9.21 3.22
C GLU A 71 -5.12 8.86 3.27
N ILE A 72 -4.50 9.12 4.41
CA ILE A 72 -3.12 8.75 4.73
C ILE A 72 -3.15 7.99 6.06
N ARG A 73 -2.91 6.69 5.98
CA ARG A 73 -2.79 5.80 7.15
C ARG A 73 -1.35 5.40 7.32
N ILE A 74 -0.80 5.61 8.51
CA ILE A 74 0.59 5.26 8.81
C ILE A 74 0.61 4.20 9.91
N LEU A 75 1.26 3.07 9.63
CA LEU A 75 1.57 2.03 10.60
C LEU A 75 3.02 2.18 11.02
N LEU A 76 3.24 2.28 12.32
CA LEU A 76 4.59 2.40 12.88
C LEU A 76 5.06 1.06 13.44
N PHE A 77 6.21 0.60 12.98
CA PHE A 77 6.92 -0.52 13.58
C PHE A 77 7.56 -0.12 14.90
N ASN A 78 7.24 -0.90 15.94
CA ASN A 78 7.75 -0.71 17.28
C ASN A 78 8.95 -1.63 17.52
N HIS A 79 10.13 -1.04 17.72
CA HIS A 79 11.38 -1.75 18.01
C HIS A 79 11.81 -1.64 19.48
N GLY A 80 10.98 -1.02 20.33
CA GLY A 80 11.12 -1.06 21.78
C GLY A 80 12.14 -0.10 22.40
N THR A 81 12.95 0.59 21.61
CA THR A 81 13.97 1.52 22.11
C THR A 81 13.95 2.81 21.32
N ASP A 82 14.35 3.89 21.98
CA ASP A 82 14.73 5.11 21.29
C ASP A 82 16.09 4.85 20.60
N SER A 83 16.21 5.24 19.34
CA SER A 83 17.42 5.05 18.53
C SER A 83 17.75 6.33 17.75
N ILE A 84 19.03 6.52 17.42
CA ILE A 84 19.47 7.70 16.66
C ILE A 84 18.82 7.65 15.28
N GLY A 85 18.15 8.74 14.90
CA GLY A 85 17.46 8.86 13.61
C GLY A 85 16.06 8.28 13.58
N LEU A 86 15.53 7.79 14.71
CA LEU A 86 14.12 7.43 14.84
C LEU A 86 13.23 8.67 14.66
N ALA A 87 12.24 8.60 13.77
CA ALA A 87 11.22 9.64 13.67
C ALA A 87 10.18 9.47 14.79
N GLY A 88 9.83 10.57 15.44
CA GLY A 88 8.88 10.59 16.55
C GLY A 88 7.44 10.36 16.07
N ALA A 89 6.59 9.83 16.96
CA ALA A 89 5.17 9.63 16.66
C ALA A 89 4.47 10.94 16.25
N GLN A 90 4.83 12.07 16.88
CA GLN A 90 4.27 13.37 16.48
C GLN A 90 4.69 13.79 15.06
N ASP A 91 5.90 13.44 14.63
CA ASP A 91 6.40 13.78 13.29
C ASP A 91 5.65 12.97 12.23
N TRP A 92 5.45 11.68 12.49
CA TRP A 92 4.59 10.83 11.66
C TRP A 92 3.14 11.30 11.65
N GLN A 93 2.60 11.75 12.78
CA GLN A 93 1.24 12.30 12.84
C GLN A 93 1.10 13.57 11.99
N ARG A 94 2.13 14.44 11.94
CA ARG A 94 2.14 15.60 11.03
C ARG A 94 2.18 15.17 9.57
N THR A 95 2.96 14.15 9.22
CA THR A 95 2.95 13.59 7.86
C THR A 95 1.58 13.00 7.50
N ALA A 96 0.93 12.28 8.42
CA ALA A 96 -0.42 11.74 8.20
C ALA A 96 -1.48 12.84 8.02
N ALA A 97 -1.35 13.95 8.76
CA ALA A 97 -2.26 15.09 8.69
C ALA A 97 -2.27 15.82 7.32
N ARG A 98 -1.38 15.45 6.39
CA ARG A 98 -1.39 15.94 5.00
C ARG A 98 -2.57 15.39 4.17
N ALA A 99 -3.29 14.38 4.67
CA ALA A 99 -4.48 13.84 4.02
C ALA A 99 -5.59 14.90 3.92
N ARG A 100 -6.38 14.88 2.84
CA ARG A 100 -7.53 15.80 2.71
C ARG A 100 -8.67 15.48 3.67
N LYS A 101 -8.86 14.21 4.04
CA LYS A 101 -10.02 13.77 4.85
C LYS A 101 -9.59 12.98 6.09
N VAL A 102 -8.75 11.96 5.94
CA VAL A 102 -8.41 11.04 7.03
C VAL A 102 -6.90 10.87 7.13
N GLY A 103 -6.29 11.45 8.18
CA GLY A 103 -4.86 11.35 8.46
C GLY A 103 -4.62 10.75 9.85
N VAL A 104 -4.08 9.54 9.93
CA VAL A 104 -4.04 8.78 11.21
C VAL A 104 -2.84 7.85 11.32
N LEU A 105 -2.22 7.83 12.52
CA LEU A 105 -1.39 6.71 12.95
C LEU A 105 -2.29 5.53 13.33
N THR A 106 -2.35 4.53 12.45
CA THR A 106 -3.32 3.44 12.57
C THR A 106 -2.87 2.48 13.67
N GLY A 107 -3.70 2.34 14.72
CA GLY A 107 -3.44 1.40 15.83
C GLY A 107 -2.35 1.83 16.82
N VAL A 108 -1.70 2.98 16.63
CA VAL A 108 -0.55 3.43 17.43
C VAL A 108 -1.00 4.23 18.66
N ASP A 109 -0.44 3.90 19.82
CA ASP A 109 -0.38 4.77 20.99
C ASP A 109 0.90 5.62 20.91
N ALA A 110 0.73 6.89 20.55
CA ALA A 110 1.84 7.83 20.39
C ALA A 110 2.62 8.11 21.68
N THR A 111 2.02 7.85 22.86
CA THR A 111 2.67 8.05 24.16
C THR A 111 3.56 6.87 24.55
N ALA A 112 3.25 5.68 24.03
CA ALA A 112 3.98 4.45 24.27
C ALA A 112 5.00 4.12 23.16
N TYR A 113 4.89 4.73 21.97
CA TYR A 113 5.85 4.58 20.89
C TYR A 113 7.29 4.97 21.33
N PRO A 114 8.35 4.21 20.97
CA PRO A 114 8.40 3.03 20.08
C PRO A 114 8.24 1.67 20.80
N ARG A 115 7.70 1.67 22.03
CA ARG A 115 7.45 0.47 22.86
C ARG A 115 6.01 -0.05 22.75
N ASP A 116 5.24 0.48 21.80
CA ASP A 116 3.83 0.15 21.64
C ASP A 116 3.59 -1.14 20.84
N PHE A 117 4.07 -2.28 21.31
CA PHE A 117 3.94 -3.55 20.58
C PHE A 117 2.48 -3.99 20.33
N ALA A 118 1.54 -3.50 21.13
CA ALA A 118 0.12 -3.75 20.92
C ALA A 118 -0.42 -3.07 19.64
N SER A 119 0.34 -2.16 19.02
CA SER A 119 -0.03 -1.53 17.76
C SER A 119 -0.29 -2.55 16.66
N PHE A 120 0.50 -3.63 16.55
CA PHE A 120 0.33 -4.60 15.45
C PHE A 120 -1.08 -5.21 15.43
N VAL A 121 -1.61 -5.59 16.59
CA VAL A 121 -2.97 -6.14 16.71
C VAL A 121 -4.03 -5.06 16.51
N ARG A 122 -3.82 -3.86 17.05
CA ARG A 122 -4.78 -2.75 16.87
C ARG A 122 -4.84 -2.28 15.43
N SER A 123 -3.70 -2.20 14.73
CA SER A 123 -3.61 -1.82 13.33
C SER A 123 -4.45 -2.75 12.46
N HIS A 124 -4.30 -4.06 12.63
CA HIS A 124 -5.11 -5.05 11.93
C HIS A 124 -6.61 -4.81 12.16
N ARG A 125 -7.01 -4.62 13.43
CA ARG A 125 -8.42 -4.37 13.79
C ARG A 125 -8.96 -3.09 13.18
N GLU A 126 -8.18 -2.00 13.18
CA GLU A 126 -8.59 -0.74 12.57
C GLU A 126 -8.74 -0.85 11.06
N LEU A 127 -7.78 -1.48 10.37
CA LEU A 127 -7.86 -1.72 8.92
C LEU A 127 -9.06 -2.60 8.57
N SER A 128 -9.40 -3.58 9.43
CA SER A 128 -10.57 -4.43 9.26
C SER A 128 -11.92 -3.71 9.34
N LYS A 129 -11.95 -2.44 9.75
CA LYS A 129 -13.17 -1.62 9.79
C LYS A 129 -13.39 -0.82 8.50
N ILE A 130 -12.39 -0.74 7.62
CA ILE A 130 -12.50 -0.04 6.34
C ILE A 130 -13.57 -0.76 5.49
N ARG A 131 -14.58 -0.01 5.03
CA ARG A 131 -15.75 -0.54 4.32
C ARG A 131 -15.45 -0.81 2.85
N THR A 132 -14.75 0.11 2.19
CA THR A 132 -14.36 -0.04 0.78
C THR A 132 -13.35 -1.16 0.68
N ARG A 133 -13.72 -2.24 -0.03
CA ARG A 133 -12.86 -3.40 -0.24
C ARG A 133 -12.96 -3.90 -1.66
N TYR A 134 -11.83 -4.35 -2.18
CA TYR A 134 -11.71 -4.94 -3.50
C TYR A 134 -11.46 -6.45 -3.38
N PRO A 135 -11.94 -7.27 -4.32
CA PRO A 135 -11.54 -8.67 -4.38
C PRO A 135 -10.02 -8.76 -4.55
N LEU A 136 -9.38 -9.74 -3.90
CA LEU A 136 -7.97 -10.02 -4.17
C LEU A 136 -7.87 -10.63 -5.56
N ALA A 137 -6.85 -10.24 -6.30
CA ALA A 137 -6.49 -10.94 -7.52
C ALA A 137 -6.23 -12.41 -7.19
N LEU A 138 -6.82 -13.31 -7.98
CA LEU A 138 -6.47 -14.72 -7.91
C LEU A 138 -5.02 -14.89 -8.35
N PRO A 139 -4.28 -15.87 -7.80
CA PRO A 139 -2.94 -16.19 -8.28
C PRO A 139 -2.95 -16.40 -9.79
N LEU A 140 -2.09 -15.68 -10.50
CA LEU A 140 -1.83 -15.94 -11.91
C LEU A 140 -0.96 -17.20 -12.01
N ASP A 141 -1.34 -18.14 -12.87
CA ASP A 141 -0.43 -19.20 -13.24
C ASP A 141 0.79 -18.64 -13.98
N ALA A 142 1.87 -19.43 -14.00
CA ALA A 142 3.15 -18.99 -14.57
C ALA A 142 3.04 -18.63 -16.05
N ALA A 143 2.17 -19.30 -16.82
CA ALA A 143 2.02 -19.05 -18.25
C ALA A 143 1.34 -17.69 -18.50
N ASN A 144 0.26 -17.40 -17.78
CA ASN A 144 -0.45 -16.12 -17.85
C ASN A 144 0.41 -14.97 -17.31
N ALA A 145 1.17 -15.20 -16.23
CA ALA A 145 2.12 -14.22 -15.72
C ALA A 145 3.22 -13.90 -16.75
N ALA A 146 3.82 -14.91 -17.36
CA ALA A 146 4.85 -14.73 -18.40
C ALA A 146 4.31 -14.00 -19.62
N ALA A 147 3.12 -14.37 -20.10
CA ALA A 147 2.46 -13.69 -21.23
C ALA A 147 2.18 -12.21 -20.92
N ALA A 148 1.66 -11.91 -19.72
CA ALA A 148 1.38 -10.54 -19.29
C ALA A 148 2.65 -9.68 -19.15
N LEU A 149 3.76 -10.26 -18.72
CA LEU A 149 5.04 -9.56 -18.61
C LEU A 149 5.71 -9.39 -19.98
N ALA A 150 5.63 -10.36 -20.88
CA ALA A 150 6.28 -10.33 -22.19
C ALA A 150 5.75 -9.23 -23.12
N VAL A 151 4.49 -8.79 -22.92
CA VAL A 151 3.90 -7.68 -23.71
C VAL A 151 4.29 -6.29 -23.19
N ARG A 152 4.90 -6.20 -22.00
CA ARG A 152 5.34 -4.93 -21.39
C ARG A 152 6.69 -4.54 -21.96
N LYS A 153 6.70 -3.52 -22.83
CA LYS A 153 7.93 -3.03 -23.47
C LYS A 153 8.93 -2.42 -22.47
N GLU A 154 8.44 -2.05 -21.28
CA GLU A 154 9.23 -1.45 -20.20
C GLU A 154 10.01 -2.49 -19.38
N ILE A 155 9.72 -3.79 -19.56
CA ILE A 155 10.32 -4.88 -18.76
C ILE A 155 11.26 -5.70 -19.64
N THR A 156 12.57 -5.63 -19.35
CA THR A 156 13.55 -6.52 -20.00
C THR A 156 13.64 -7.83 -19.21
N TRP A 157 13.06 -8.90 -19.73
CA TRP A 157 13.16 -10.23 -19.12
C TRP A 157 14.41 -10.97 -19.60
N ARG A 158 15.18 -11.56 -18.67
CA ARG A 158 16.29 -12.46 -18.97
C ARG A 158 16.03 -13.81 -18.31
N PRO A 159 15.70 -14.88 -19.06
CA PRO A 159 15.59 -16.21 -18.47
C PRO A 159 16.92 -16.63 -17.83
N ALA A 160 16.86 -17.23 -16.64
CA ALA A 160 17.99 -18.01 -16.15
C ALA A 160 18.12 -19.27 -17.02
N ILE A 161 19.33 -19.50 -17.54
CA ILE A 161 19.71 -20.66 -18.36
C ILE A 161 19.83 -21.89 -17.44
#